data_AF-A0A8S1Q5X1-F1
#
_entry.id   AF-A0A8S1Q5X1-F1
#
_cell.length_a   1.000
_cell.length_b   1.000
_cell.length_c   1.000
_cell.angle_alpha   90.00
_cell.angle_beta   90.00
_cell.angle_gamma   90.00
#
_symmetry.space_group_name_H-M   'P 1'
#
loop_
_entity.id
_entity.type
_entity.pdbx_description
1 polymer ?
#
loop_
_entity_poly.entity_id
_entity_poly.type
_entity_poly.pdbx_seq_one_letter_code
_entity_poly.pdbx_strand_id
1 'polypeptide(L)'
;MRFLIIFLLWKLINQQQYYQVRLEEGKPLFTIKFVTNHKEHILVVNHVQGISFQNVAAERPLNAILVLTKLDRACVMKEEINQALSMLAPCKDMIIIIVTFWDDVEKEPISTQEKLKIEIQNQVMKPLKLNSFICTSKNTPGDVICKQLDQLIHNNLKKSVQLTLQEFSYKFTQLSSYSITEEIDTHKLKQDFSNKCKGALKFIEQQQDDDQEMAELMHELILAMKEEAHAIVMKFTKYNRENFEKLVDKFGICEHTYLAHTKLKAEIMGYLEQVIQIAQQKMQTYKYHVYNFIKQCPHCGLIWFKVAGCENITKCGEKPNEDDEQFQPQPKKYKIEFKGFDLQVFKLTNFGQSTIRPQINQTTDYKGCGKQLDWKSLPPLSEDIVKELKNTGFLDVLSMLYDKDSKDIVNEEKYWQKIDNQKKIQTEKVNKQIEDENNKQQRRFSKLACSIS
;
A
#
# COMPACT_ATOMS: atom_id res chain seq x y z
N MET A 1 -10.07 4.55 4.77
CA MET A 1 -10.27 4.81 6.21
C MET A 1 -10.51 3.45 6.86
N ARG A 2 -9.64 3.01 7.79
CA ARG A 2 -9.75 1.71 8.46
C ARG A 2 -10.42 1.92 9.81
N PHE A 3 -11.38 1.07 10.18
CA PHE A 3 -12.10 1.18 11.44
C PHE A 3 -12.08 -0.16 12.17
N LEU A 4 -11.41 -0.20 13.31
CA LEU A 4 -11.66 -1.18 14.35
C LEU A 4 -12.72 -0.58 15.28
N ILE A 5 -13.87 -1.23 15.41
CA ILE A 5 -14.96 -0.76 16.29
C ILE A 5 -15.15 -1.79 17.40
N ILE A 6 -14.98 -1.35 18.64
CA ILE A 6 -15.23 -2.19 19.81
C ILE A 6 -16.60 -1.81 20.37
N PHE A 7 -17.52 -2.77 20.46
CA PHE A 7 -18.81 -2.58 21.13
C PHE A 7 -18.83 -3.29 22.48
N LEU A 8 -19.35 -2.62 23.49
CA LEU A 8 -19.64 -3.21 24.79
C LEU A 8 -21.14 -3.49 24.91
N LEU A 9 -21.51 -4.74 25.20
CA LEU A 9 -22.90 -5.15 25.40
C LEU A 9 -23.12 -5.65 26.82
N TRP A 10 -24.23 -5.21 27.42
CA TRP A 10 -24.72 -5.69 28.72
C TRP A 10 -26.20 -6.05 28.62
N LYS A 11 -26.57 -7.23 29.12
CA LYS A 11 -27.96 -7.70 29.17
C LYS A 11 -28.49 -7.66 30.60
N LEU A 12 -29.54 -6.86 30.82
CA LEU A 12 -30.43 -6.94 31.99
C LEU A 12 -31.33 -8.16 31.81
N ILE A 13 -31.28 -9.11 32.75
CA ILE A 13 -31.80 -10.48 32.56
C ILE A 13 -33.35 -10.59 32.54
N ASN A 14 -34.15 -9.53 32.68
CA ASN A 14 -35.59 -9.68 32.93
C ASN A 14 -36.59 -8.96 32.00
N GLN A 15 -36.21 -8.54 30.78
CA GLN A 15 -37.21 -8.03 29.82
C GLN A 15 -36.92 -8.55 28.40
N GLN A 16 -37.92 -9.18 27.78
CA GLN A 16 -37.92 -9.46 26.33
C GLN A 16 -37.87 -8.11 25.60
N GLN A 17 -36.75 -7.80 24.97
CA GLN A 17 -36.58 -6.58 24.18
C GLN A 17 -36.12 -6.95 22.77
N TYR A 18 -36.69 -6.29 21.77
CA TYR A 18 -36.37 -6.47 20.35
C TYR A 18 -35.25 -5.51 19.95
N TYR A 19 -34.24 -6.02 19.25
CA TYR A 19 -33.14 -5.22 18.71
C TYR A 19 -33.43 -4.89 17.24
N GLN A 20 -33.32 -3.63 16.83
CA GLN A 20 -33.42 -3.25 15.42
C GLN A 20 -32.07 -2.76 14.90
N VAL A 21 -31.35 -3.61 14.18
CA VAL A 21 -30.11 -3.21 13.48
C VAL A 21 -30.49 -2.51 12.17
N ARG A 22 -30.19 -1.21 12.04
CA ARG A 22 -30.28 -0.48 10.77
C ARG A 22 -28.89 -0.20 10.22
N LEU A 23 -28.67 -0.60 8.97
CA LEU A 23 -27.52 -0.20 8.17
C LEU A 23 -27.87 1.13 7.50
N GLU A 24 -27.19 2.22 7.87
CA GLU A 24 -27.34 3.51 7.19
C GLU A 24 -26.35 3.58 6.00
N GLU A 25 -26.85 3.51 4.77
CA GLU A 25 -26.04 3.77 3.58
C GLU A 25 -25.68 5.27 3.49
N GLY A 26 -24.44 5.58 3.12
CA GLY A 26 -23.98 6.95 2.85
C GLY A 26 -23.14 7.63 3.95
N LYS A 27 -22.84 6.93 5.07
CA LYS A 27 -21.87 7.39 6.08
C LYS A 27 -20.62 6.49 6.06
N PRO A 28 -19.42 7.02 6.33
CA PRO A 28 -18.17 6.23 6.33
C PRO A 28 -18.08 5.21 7.49
N LEU A 29 -19.09 5.14 8.37
CA LEU A 29 -19.12 4.35 9.60
C LEU A 29 -20.39 3.49 9.67
N PHE A 30 -20.23 2.21 9.99
CA PHE A 30 -21.33 1.37 10.46
C PHE A 30 -21.74 1.84 11.86
N THR A 31 -23.00 2.25 12.03
CA THR A 31 -23.56 2.54 13.34
C THR A 31 -24.59 1.46 13.67
N ILE A 32 -24.21 0.49 14.50
CA ILE A 32 -25.17 -0.48 15.03
C ILE A 32 -25.95 0.21 16.15
N LYS A 33 -27.16 0.65 15.84
CA LYS A 33 -28.09 1.23 16.82
C LYS A 33 -28.94 0.13 17.46
N PHE A 34 -28.68 -0.20 18.72
CA PHE A 34 -29.58 -0.98 19.57
C PHE A 34 -30.64 -0.07 20.20
N VAL A 35 -31.82 0.02 19.58
CA VAL A 35 -32.94 0.79 20.13
C VAL A 35 -33.64 -0.03 21.21
N THR A 36 -33.73 0.49 22.43
CA THR A 36 -34.57 -0.08 23.51
C THR A 36 -35.69 0.92 23.85
N ASN A 37 -36.84 0.42 24.30
CA ASN A 37 -38.01 1.27 24.58
C ASN A 37 -37.83 2.25 25.75
N HIS A 38 -36.78 2.13 26.57
CA HIS A 38 -36.47 3.11 27.61
C HIS A 38 -34.94 3.22 27.84
N LYS A 39 -34.37 4.35 27.39
CA LYS A 39 -32.98 4.83 27.49
C LYS A 39 -31.92 4.07 26.67
N GLU A 40 -31.33 4.81 25.74
CA GLU A 40 -30.20 4.43 24.89
C GLU A 40 -28.89 4.44 25.68
N HIS A 41 -28.20 3.30 25.78
CA HIS A 41 -26.78 3.26 26.16
C HIS A 41 -26.05 2.23 25.31
N ILE A 42 -25.64 2.67 24.12
CA ILE A 42 -24.72 1.93 23.26
C ILE A 42 -23.42 2.68 23.29
N LEU A 43 -22.37 2.02 23.74
CA LEU A 43 -21.04 2.60 23.70
C LEU A 43 -20.31 2.08 22.47
N VAL A 44 -20.12 2.96 21.49
CA VAL A 44 -19.32 2.70 20.30
C VAL A 44 -17.90 3.18 20.58
N VAL A 45 -17.00 2.27 20.91
CA VAL A 45 -15.59 2.64 21.13
C VAL A 45 -14.89 2.62 19.77
N ASN A 46 -14.86 3.79 19.13
CA ASN A 46 -13.90 4.05 18.06
C ASN A 46 -12.50 4.25 18.67
N HIS A 47 -11.46 4.20 17.84
CA HIS A 47 -10.04 4.44 18.18
C HIS A 47 -9.78 5.72 19.03
N VAL A 48 -10.76 6.63 19.12
CA VAL A 48 -10.74 7.92 19.83
C VAL A 48 -11.48 7.91 21.18
N GLN A 49 -12.21 6.84 21.56
CA GLN A 49 -13.07 6.82 22.76
C GLN A 49 -12.67 5.78 23.82
N GLY A 50 -11.37 5.53 23.99
CA GLY A 50 -10.87 4.63 25.06
C GLY A 50 -11.35 5.01 26.48
N ILE A 51 -11.59 6.30 26.74
CA ILE A 51 -12.10 6.82 28.02
C ILE A 51 -13.47 6.21 28.37
N SER A 52 -14.32 5.99 27.38
CA SER A 52 -15.66 5.48 27.61
C SER A 52 -15.69 3.98 27.93
N PHE A 53 -14.77 3.19 27.35
CA PHE A 53 -14.61 1.77 27.67
C PHE A 53 -14.31 1.58 29.16
N GLN A 54 -13.44 2.42 29.71
CA GLN A 54 -13.01 2.33 31.09
C GLN A 54 -14.14 2.64 32.09
N ASN A 55 -14.92 3.69 31.86
CA ASN A 55 -16.04 4.03 32.74
C ASN A 55 -17.06 2.89 32.80
N VAL A 56 -17.35 2.27 31.65
CA VAL A 56 -18.30 1.15 31.59
C VAL A 56 -17.72 -0.12 32.21
N ALA A 57 -16.45 -0.43 31.95
CA ALA A 57 -15.78 -1.63 32.47
C ALA A 57 -15.49 -1.56 33.98
N ALA A 58 -15.26 -0.36 34.52
CA ALA A 58 -14.99 -0.15 35.94
C ALA A 58 -16.27 -0.19 36.79
N GLU A 59 -17.40 0.28 36.25
CA GLU A 59 -18.65 0.40 37.02
C GLU A 59 -19.46 -0.90 37.06
N ARG A 60 -19.34 -1.77 36.03
CA ARG A 60 -20.24 -2.94 35.89
C ARG A 60 -19.53 -4.17 35.31
N PRO A 61 -19.96 -5.38 35.72
CA PRO A 61 -19.50 -6.61 35.08
C PRO A 61 -19.99 -6.66 33.63
N LEU A 62 -19.07 -6.96 32.72
CA LEU A 62 -19.35 -7.12 31.30
C LEU A 62 -19.77 -8.56 31.01
N ASN A 63 -20.48 -8.77 29.90
CA ASN A 63 -20.82 -10.09 29.38
C ASN A 63 -20.06 -10.42 28.10
N ALA A 64 -19.82 -9.41 27.26
CA ALA A 64 -19.10 -9.58 26.02
C ALA A 64 -18.39 -8.30 25.59
N ILE A 65 -17.29 -8.48 24.87
CA ILE A 65 -16.55 -7.43 24.16
C ILE A 65 -16.60 -7.79 22.69
N LEU A 66 -17.30 -7.00 21.88
CA LEU A 66 -17.38 -7.25 20.45
C LEU A 66 -16.21 -6.55 19.76
N VAL A 67 -15.46 -7.31 18.95
CA VAL A 67 -14.40 -6.77 18.09
C VAL A 67 -14.89 -6.87 16.65
N LEU A 68 -15.28 -5.74 16.06
CA LEU A 68 -15.74 -5.67 14.68
C LEU A 68 -14.57 -5.32 13.76
N THR A 69 -14.34 -6.16 12.75
CA THR A 69 -13.35 -5.91 11.68
C THR A 69 -13.96 -6.17 10.31
N LYS A 70 -13.41 -5.53 9.28
CA LYS A 70 -13.79 -5.74 7.88
C LYS A 70 -12.81 -6.70 7.23
N LEU A 71 -13.32 -7.69 6.51
CA LEU A 71 -12.48 -8.50 5.64
C LEU A 71 -12.09 -7.70 4.40
N ASP A 72 -10.84 -7.23 4.36
CA ASP A 72 -10.23 -6.58 3.20
C ASP A 72 -9.08 -7.45 2.66
N ARG A 73 -8.08 -7.71 3.51
CA ARG A 73 -7.05 -8.73 3.31
C ARG A 73 -6.92 -9.58 4.55
N ALA A 74 -6.84 -10.90 4.38
CA ALA A 74 -6.79 -11.84 5.51
C ALA A 74 -5.62 -11.56 6.47
N CYS A 75 -4.43 -11.22 5.96
CA CYS A 75 -3.27 -10.87 6.79
C CYS A 75 -3.54 -9.62 7.66
N VAL A 76 -4.04 -8.54 7.05
CA VAL A 76 -4.33 -7.27 7.72
C VAL A 76 -5.39 -7.46 8.81
N MET A 77 -6.48 -8.16 8.49
CA MET A 77 -7.56 -8.44 9.45
C MET A 77 -7.02 -9.24 10.66
N LYS A 78 -6.20 -10.27 10.42
CA LYS A 78 -5.59 -11.07 11.50
C LYS A 78 -4.74 -10.19 12.42
N GLU A 79 -3.97 -9.27 11.85
CA GLU A 79 -3.11 -8.36 12.62
C GLU A 79 -3.94 -7.37 13.45
N GLU A 80 -4.97 -6.75 12.87
CA GLU A 80 -5.89 -5.85 13.60
C GLU A 80 -6.56 -6.57 14.77
N ILE A 81 -7.01 -7.81 14.54
CA ILE A 81 -7.56 -8.66 15.59
C ILE A 81 -6.49 -8.96 16.65
N ASN A 82 -5.30 -9.41 16.26
CA ASN A 82 -4.21 -9.73 17.20
C ASN A 82 -3.80 -8.51 18.04
N GLN A 83 -3.74 -7.33 17.44
CA GLN A 83 -3.45 -6.07 18.12
C GLN A 83 -4.53 -5.75 19.15
N ALA A 84 -5.81 -5.80 18.75
CA ALA A 84 -6.94 -5.57 19.65
C ALA A 84 -6.94 -6.58 20.82
N LEU A 85 -6.65 -7.84 20.53
CA LEU A 85 -6.64 -8.92 21.50
C LEU A 85 -5.44 -8.87 22.44
N SER A 86 -4.28 -8.39 21.98
CA SER A 86 -3.10 -8.20 22.85
C SER A 86 -3.40 -7.24 24.01
N MET A 87 -4.24 -6.24 23.74
CA MET A 87 -4.68 -5.25 24.73
C MET A 87 -5.75 -5.82 25.67
N LEU A 88 -6.59 -6.71 25.15
CA LEU A 88 -7.74 -7.31 25.85
C LEU A 88 -7.47 -8.74 26.35
N ALA A 89 -6.21 -9.19 26.39
CA ALA A 89 -5.83 -10.54 26.79
C ALA A 89 -6.44 -11.02 28.13
N PRO A 90 -6.61 -10.17 29.17
CA PRO A 90 -7.29 -10.56 30.41
C PRO A 90 -8.78 -10.91 30.26
N CYS A 91 -9.40 -10.45 29.17
CA CYS A 91 -10.83 -10.57 28.88
C CYS A 91 -11.13 -11.52 27.71
N LYS A 92 -10.16 -12.35 27.30
CA LYS A 92 -10.26 -13.22 26.10
C LYS A 92 -11.50 -14.12 26.06
N ASP A 93 -12.00 -14.53 27.22
CA ASP A 93 -13.18 -15.34 27.44
C ASP A 93 -14.49 -14.62 27.08
N MET A 94 -14.45 -13.29 27.00
CA MET A 94 -15.60 -12.43 26.72
C MET A 94 -15.58 -11.87 25.30
N ILE A 95 -14.48 -12.07 24.57
CA ILE A 95 -14.29 -11.44 23.27
C ILE A 95 -15.03 -12.23 22.19
N ILE A 96 -15.85 -11.52 21.42
CA ILE A 96 -16.55 -12.03 20.26
C ILE A 96 -16.02 -11.26 19.05
N ILE A 97 -15.35 -11.95 18.13
CA ILE A 97 -14.90 -11.34 16.88
C ILE A 97 -16.03 -11.40 15.87
N ILE A 98 -16.31 -10.28 15.22
CA ILE A 98 -17.27 -10.17 14.13
C ILE A 98 -16.51 -9.69 12.90
N VAL A 99 -16.45 -10.53 11.87
CA VAL A 99 -15.87 -10.19 10.58
C VAL A 99 -16.99 -9.83 9.61
N THR A 100 -16.91 -8.66 9.02
CA THR A 100 -17.88 -8.13 8.04
C THR A 100 -17.31 -8.21 6.62
N PHE A 101 -18.18 -8.02 5.62
CA PHE A 101 -17.84 -8.09 4.18
C PHE A 101 -17.27 -9.45 3.77
N TRP A 102 -17.80 -10.53 4.33
CA TRP A 102 -17.42 -11.87 3.94
C TRP A 102 -17.85 -12.22 2.50
N ASP A 103 -18.67 -11.39 1.85
CA ASP A 103 -19.21 -11.57 0.51
C ASP A 103 -18.14 -11.78 -0.56
N ASP A 104 -16.99 -11.11 -0.43
CA ASP A 104 -15.93 -11.20 -1.43
C ASP A 104 -15.27 -12.58 -1.44
N VAL A 105 -15.36 -13.32 -0.33
CA VAL A 105 -14.97 -14.73 -0.23
C VAL A 105 -16.11 -15.65 -0.64
N GLU A 106 -17.37 -15.24 -0.45
CA GLU A 106 -18.54 -16.04 -0.87
C GLU A 106 -18.59 -16.26 -2.40
N LYS A 107 -17.94 -15.39 -3.18
CA LYS A 107 -17.74 -15.55 -4.63
C LYS A 107 -16.81 -16.70 -5.00
N GLU A 108 -15.91 -17.08 -4.10
CA GLU A 108 -14.96 -18.18 -4.28
C GLU A 108 -15.63 -19.54 -4.00
N PRO A 109 -15.08 -20.65 -4.53
CA PRO A 109 -15.59 -22.00 -4.24
C PRO A 109 -15.70 -22.28 -2.73
N ILE A 110 -16.70 -23.06 -2.33
CA ILE A 110 -16.97 -23.42 -0.91
C ILE A 110 -15.71 -23.95 -0.21
N SER A 111 -14.90 -24.75 -0.91
CA SER A 111 -13.63 -25.28 -0.40
C SER A 111 -12.64 -24.18 0.00
N THR A 112 -12.63 -23.05 -0.70
CA THR A 112 -11.77 -21.90 -0.42
C THR A 112 -12.28 -21.10 0.78
N GLN A 113 -13.60 -20.94 0.89
CA GLN A 113 -14.25 -20.31 2.04
C GLN A 113 -13.97 -21.08 3.34
N GLU A 114 -14.12 -22.40 3.30
CA GLU A 114 -13.84 -23.27 4.45
C GLU A 114 -12.36 -23.24 4.83
N LYS A 115 -11.46 -23.30 3.84
CA LYS A 115 -10.01 -23.15 4.08
C LYS A 115 -9.69 -21.83 4.78
N LEU A 116 -10.22 -20.71 4.30
CA LEU A 116 -9.97 -19.39 4.90
C LEU A 116 -10.54 -19.30 6.32
N LYS A 117 -11.74 -19.84 6.55
CA LYS A 117 -12.36 -19.90 7.88
C LYS A 117 -11.52 -20.74 8.85
N ILE A 118 -11.08 -21.92 8.41
CA ILE A 118 -10.18 -22.80 9.18
C ILE A 118 -8.84 -22.10 9.43
N GLU A 119 -8.31 -21.37 8.46
CA GLU A 119 -7.07 -20.62 8.59
C GLU A 119 -7.20 -19.52 9.64
N ILE A 120 -8.27 -18.72 9.61
CA ILE A 120 -8.53 -17.69 10.62
C ILE A 120 -8.75 -18.33 12.00
N GLN A 121 -9.50 -19.43 12.09
CA GLN A 121 -9.66 -20.16 13.34
C GLN A 121 -8.32 -20.69 13.87
N ASN A 122 -7.47 -21.25 13.02
CA ASN A 122 -6.19 -21.83 13.41
C ASN A 122 -5.13 -20.79 13.76
N GLN A 123 -5.10 -19.66 13.04
CA GLN A 123 -4.05 -18.65 13.22
C GLN A 123 -4.44 -17.54 14.20
N VAL A 124 -5.73 -17.25 14.38
CA VAL A 124 -6.19 -16.19 15.27
C VAL A 124 -6.86 -16.75 16.50
N MET A 125 -7.85 -17.64 16.33
CA MET A 125 -8.65 -18.09 17.47
C MET A 125 -7.91 -19.08 18.36
N LYS A 126 -7.27 -20.11 17.78
CA LYS A 126 -6.57 -21.15 18.55
C LYS A 126 -5.41 -20.61 19.40
N PRO A 127 -4.49 -19.76 18.89
CA PRO A 127 -3.38 -19.26 19.68
C PRO A 127 -3.86 -18.39 20.85
N LEU A 128 -4.96 -17.66 20.63
CA LEU A 128 -5.53 -16.73 21.61
C LEU A 128 -6.62 -17.36 22.49
N LYS A 129 -6.94 -18.64 22.25
CA LYS A 129 -7.98 -19.41 22.96
C LYS A 129 -9.33 -18.69 22.97
N LEU A 130 -9.70 -18.13 21.81
CA LEU A 130 -11.00 -17.49 21.62
C LEU A 130 -12.04 -18.55 21.26
N ASN A 131 -13.23 -18.40 21.81
CA ASN A 131 -14.32 -19.36 21.62
C ASN A 131 -15.43 -18.82 20.70
N SER A 132 -15.41 -17.52 20.39
CA SER A 132 -16.55 -16.81 19.80
C SER A 132 -16.13 -16.01 18.57
N PHE A 133 -16.72 -16.36 17.41
CA PHE A 133 -16.42 -15.76 16.12
C PHE A 133 -17.63 -15.82 15.18
N ILE A 134 -17.90 -14.71 14.52
CA ILE A 134 -19.01 -14.55 13.57
C ILE A 134 -18.45 -14.01 12.25
N CYS A 135 -18.81 -14.63 11.14
CA CYS A 135 -18.63 -14.08 9.80
C CYS A 135 -19.97 -13.56 9.30
N THR A 136 -19.97 -12.37 8.72
CA THR A 136 -21.17 -11.74 8.18
C THR A 136 -20.88 -11.17 6.78
N SER A 137 -21.83 -11.39 5.89
CA SER A 137 -21.87 -10.87 4.52
C SER A 137 -22.98 -9.83 4.40
N LYS A 138 -22.98 -9.01 3.34
CA LYS A 138 -24.05 -8.04 3.02
C LYS A 138 -25.42 -8.73 2.92
N ASN A 139 -25.42 -10.00 2.51
CA ASN A 139 -26.64 -10.80 2.38
C ASN A 139 -27.10 -11.43 3.70
N THR A 140 -26.28 -11.37 4.76
CA THR A 140 -26.65 -11.95 6.06
C THR A 140 -27.71 -11.08 6.74
N PRO A 141 -28.93 -11.60 6.99
CA PRO A 141 -29.98 -10.80 7.62
C PRO A 141 -29.59 -10.41 9.05
N GLY A 142 -29.91 -9.17 9.45
CA GLY A 142 -29.58 -8.65 10.78
C GLY A 142 -30.09 -9.53 11.93
N ASP A 143 -31.28 -10.13 11.79
CA ASP A 143 -31.87 -11.03 12.79
C ASP A 143 -31.01 -12.28 13.04
N VAL A 144 -30.33 -12.78 12.00
CA VAL A 144 -29.44 -13.95 12.13
C VAL A 144 -28.20 -13.56 12.93
N ILE A 145 -27.62 -12.39 12.65
CA ILE A 145 -26.46 -11.85 13.36
C ILE A 145 -26.82 -11.62 14.84
N CYS A 146 -27.99 -11.03 15.11
CA CYS A 146 -28.48 -10.81 16.48
C CYS A 146 -28.69 -12.12 17.24
N LYS A 147 -29.32 -13.13 16.63
CA LYS A 147 -29.51 -14.45 17.27
C LYS A 147 -28.19 -15.13 17.59
N GLN A 148 -27.21 -15.07 16.69
CA GLN A 148 -25.87 -15.64 16.93
C GLN A 148 -25.15 -14.89 18.05
N LEU A 149 -25.22 -13.55 18.05
CA LEU A 149 -24.67 -12.73 19.13
C LEU A 149 -25.32 -13.06 20.47
N ASP A 150 -26.65 -13.14 20.53
CA ASP A 150 -27.37 -13.49 21.75
C ASP A 150 -26.93 -14.85 22.30
N GLN A 151 -26.80 -15.87 21.44
CA GLN A 151 -26.32 -17.19 21.85
C GLN A 151 -24.90 -17.12 22.45
N LEU A 152 -23.98 -16.42 21.79
CA LEU A 152 -22.60 -16.28 22.27
C LEU A 152 -22.54 -15.47 23.58
N ILE A 153 -23.35 -14.41 23.70
CA ILE A 153 -23.41 -13.57 24.90
C ILE A 153 -24.00 -14.34 26.11
N HIS A 154 -24.98 -15.22 25.90
CA HIS A 154 -25.53 -16.05 27.00
C HIS A 154 -24.54 -17.09 27.50
N ASN A 155 -23.68 -17.60 26.61
CA ASN A 155 -22.67 -18.58 26.97
C ASN A 155 -21.48 -17.97 27.73
N ASN A 156 -21.31 -16.65 27.68
CA ASN A 156 -20.24 -15.96 28.38
C ASN A 156 -20.61 -15.65 29.84
N LEU A 157 -19.69 -15.95 30.76
CA LEU A 157 -19.83 -15.60 32.17
C LEU A 157 -19.63 -14.11 32.39
N LYS A 158 -20.48 -13.52 33.23
CA LYS A 158 -20.33 -12.12 33.65
C LYS A 158 -19.03 -11.95 34.43
N LYS A 159 -18.18 -11.03 34.03
CA LYS A 159 -16.87 -10.80 34.67
C LYS A 159 -16.61 -9.31 34.83
N SER A 160 -16.13 -8.93 36.01
CA SER A 160 -15.64 -7.57 36.25
C SER A 160 -14.26 -7.43 35.63
N VAL A 161 -14.10 -6.46 34.73
CA VAL A 161 -12.81 -6.18 34.10
C VAL A 161 -12.13 -5.08 34.91
N GLN A 162 -11.25 -5.47 35.83
CA GLN A 162 -10.42 -4.51 36.56
C GLN A 162 -9.20 -4.17 35.71
N LEU A 163 -9.34 -3.19 34.82
CA LEU A 163 -8.21 -2.55 34.15
C LEU A 163 -7.95 -1.21 34.85
N THR A 164 -6.75 -1.00 35.37
CA THR A 164 -6.40 0.30 35.96
C THR A 164 -6.32 1.38 34.87
N LEU A 165 -6.62 2.64 35.23
CA LEU A 165 -6.50 3.80 34.33
C LEU A 165 -5.12 3.86 33.68
N GLN A 166 -4.08 3.53 34.45
CA GLN A 166 -2.69 3.58 33.99
C GLN A 166 -2.38 2.45 33.01
N GLU A 167 -2.83 1.22 33.25
CA GLU A 167 -2.64 0.10 32.32
C GLU A 167 -3.41 0.29 31.02
N PHE A 168 -4.65 0.78 31.13
CA PHE A 168 -5.46 1.10 29.96
C PHE A 168 -4.82 2.23 29.16
N SER A 169 -4.47 3.35 29.81
CA SER A 169 -3.83 4.48 29.16
C SER A 169 -2.49 4.09 28.55
N TYR A 170 -1.64 3.33 29.25
CA TYR A 170 -0.35 2.91 28.73
C TYR A 170 -0.50 2.02 27.48
N LYS A 171 -1.37 1.01 27.54
CA LYS A 171 -1.55 0.07 26.41
C LYS A 171 -2.28 0.69 25.22
N PHE A 172 -3.30 1.51 25.47
CA PHE A 172 -4.12 2.13 24.42
C PHE A 172 -3.42 3.34 23.80
N THR A 173 -2.83 4.22 24.62
CA THR A 173 -2.17 5.44 24.13
C THR A 173 -0.91 5.12 23.35
N GLN A 174 -0.13 4.12 23.77
CA GLN A 174 1.12 3.79 23.11
C GLN A 174 0.91 3.24 21.69
N LEU A 175 -0.19 2.53 21.41
CA LEU A 175 -0.49 2.05 20.05
C LEU A 175 -1.17 3.12 19.19
N SER A 176 -2.03 3.95 19.78
CA SER A 176 -2.70 5.03 19.03
C SER A 176 -1.78 6.20 18.69
N SER A 177 -0.82 6.54 19.56
CA SER A 177 0.03 7.72 19.35
C SER A 177 0.94 7.56 18.13
N TYR A 178 1.57 6.39 17.94
CA TYR A 178 2.46 6.15 16.80
C TYR A 178 1.71 6.19 15.46
N SER A 179 0.56 5.52 15.36
CA SER A 179 -0.24 5.50 14.13
C SER A 179 -0.73 6.90 13.75
N ILE A 180 -1.10 7.73 14.72
CA ILE A 180 -1.62 9.08 14.46
C ILE A 180 -0.51 10.02 13.99
N THR A 181 0.66 10.01 14.64
CA THR A 181 1.78 10.87 14.22
C THR A 181 2.28 10.52 12.82
N GLU A 182 2.43 9.22 12.53
CA GLU A 182 2.85 8.77 11.20
C GLU A 182 1.82 9.14 10.13
N GLU A 183 0.52 9.04 10.43
CA GLU A 183 -0.54 9.43 9.50
C GLU A 183 -0.57 10.94 9.26
N ILE A 184 -0.36 11.76 10.30
CA ILE A 184 -0.25 13.22 10.18
C ILE A 184 0.95 13.61 9.31
N ASP A 185 2.13 13.03 9.58
CA ASP A 185 3.35 13.32 8.82
C ASP A 185 3.21 12.89 7.35
N THR A 186 2.65 11.70 7.14
CA THR A 186 2.35 11.17 5.81
C THR A 186 1.37 12.09 5.07
N HIS A 187 0.31 12.55 5.74
CA HIS A 187 -0.67 13.47 5.15
C HIS A 187 -0.02 14.82 4.79
N LYS A 188 0.84 15.36 5.65
CA LYS A 188 1.55 16.62 5.39
C LYS A 188 2.44 16.52 4.16
N LEU A 189 3.27 15.48 4.07
CA LEU A 189 4.14 15.24 2.92
C LEU A 189 3.35 15.07 1.62
N LYS A 190 2.21 14.36 1.68
CA LYS A 190 1.30 14.21 0.53
C LYS A 190 0.70 15.53 0.09
N GLN A 191 0.23 16.33 1.04
CA GLN A 191 -0.35 17.63 0.75
C GLN A 191 0.69 18.58 0.17
N ASP A 192 1.90 18.58 0.70
CA ASP A 192 3.02 19.37 0.20
C ASP A 192 3.36 18.99 -1.25
N PHE A 193 3.49 17.69 -1.54
CA PHE A 193 3.74 17.22 -2.91
C PHE A 193 2.58 17.51 -3.86
N SER A 194 1.33 17.32 -3.40
CA SER A 194 0.13 17.64 -4.19
C SER A 194 0.09 19.13 -4.56
N ASN A 195 0.48 20.01 -3.64
CA ASN A 195 0.57 21.45 -3.91
C ASN A 195 1.66 21.77 -4.95
N LYS A 196 2.83 21.11 -4.87
CA LYS A 196 3.88 21.23 -5.91
C LYS A 196 3.38 20.75 -7.27
N CYS A 197 2.68 19.61 -7.32
CA CYS A 197 2.07 19.10 -8.55
C CYS A 197 1.06 20.09 -9.13
N LYS A 198 0.19 20.70 -8.31
CA LYS A 198 -0.73 21.75 -8.75
C LYS A 198 0.00 22.98 -9.30
N GLY A 199 1.12 23.36 -8.68
CA GLY A 199 2.00 24.42 -9.20
C GLY A 199 2.56 24.07 -10.56
N ALA A 200 3.10 22.85 -10.72
CA ALA A 200 3.60 22.34 -12.00
C ALA A 200 2.49 22.29 -13.07
N LEU A 201 1.30 21.80 -12.76
CA LEU A 201 0.16 21.76 -13.70
C LEU A 201 -0.23 23.16 -14.19
N LYS A 202 -0.37 24.12 -13.27
CA LYS A 202 -0.62 25.53 -13.64
C LYS A 202 0.48 26.09 -14.52
N PHE A 203 1.74 25.78 -14.21
CA PHE A 203 2.87 26.19 -15.02
C PHE A 203 2.78 25.61 -16.44
N ILE A 204 2.47 24.32 -16.58
CA ILE A 204 2.28 23.64 -17.86
C ILE A 204 1.17 24.32 -18.67
N GLU A 205 0.01 24.57 -18.06
CA GLU A 205 -1.14 25.22 -18.72
C GLU A 205 -0.79 26.61 -19.27
N GLN A 206 0.08 27.37 -18.60
CA GLN A 206 0.47 28.73 -19.00
C GLN A 206 1.46 28.80 -20.18
N GLN A 207 2.13 27.70 -20.52
CA GLN A 207 3.06 27.69 -21.64
C GLN A 207 2.32 27.72 -22.97
N GLN A 208 2.87 28.43 -23.96
CA GLN A 208 2.32 28.39 -25.32
C GLN A 208 2.66 27.04 -25.97
N ASP A 209 1.73 26.54 -26.78
CA ASP A 209 1.97 25.35 -27.59
C ASP A 209 2.94 25.70 -28.72
N ASP A 210 3.78 24.73 -29.12
CA ASP A 210 4.48 24.70 -30.43
C ASP A 210 5.91 25.29 -30.53
N ASP A 211 6.78 25.08 -29.52
CA ASP A 211 8.23 25.34 -29.64
C ASP A 211 9.09 24.16 -29.14
N GLN A 212 10.25 23.94 -29.76
CA GLN A 212 11.30 23.06 -29.28
C GLN A 212 11.72 23.39 -27.85
N GLU A 213 11.84 24.68 -27.53
CA GLU A 213 12.16 25.12 -26.17
C GLU A 213 11.12 24.61 -25.17
N MET A 214 9.87 24.48 -25.60
CA MET A 214 8.81 23.98 -24.74
C MET A 214 8.90 22.47 -24.51
N ALA A 215 9.15 21.66 -25.54
CA ALA A 215 9.34 20.22 -25.33
C ALA A 215 10.51 19.92 -24.37
N GLU A 216 11.62 20.65 -24.52
CA GLU A 216 12.78 20.53 -23.63
C GLU A 216 12.44 20.96 -22.19
N LEU A 217 11.72 22.06 -22.03
CA LEU A 217 11.30 22.55 -20.71
C LEU A 217 10.32 21.60 -20.00
N MET A 218 9.39 20.99 -20.72
CA MET A 218 8.47 19.97 -20.18
C MET A 218 9.20 18.70 -19.75
N HIS A 219 10.19 18.27 -20.53
CA HIS A 219 11.03 17.13 -20.15
C HIS A 219 11.80 17.40 -18.85
N GLU A 220 12.46 18.55 -18.76
CA GLU A 220 13.16 18.95 -17.54
C GLU A 220 12.21 19.10 -16.34
N LEU A 221 10.96 19.51 -16.57
CA LEU A 221 9.94 19.58 -15.53
C LEU A 221 9.58 18.21 -14.99
N ILE A 222 9.39 17.23 -15.87
CA ILE A 222 9.13 15.84 -15.49
C ILE A 222 10.28 15.30 -14.66
N LEU A 223 11.53 15.53 -15.07
CA LEU A 223 12.71 15.09 -14.34
C LEU A 223 12.76 15.73 -12.93
N ALA A 224 12.59 17.05 -12.84
CA ALA A 224 12.58 17.75 -11.55
C ALA A 224 11.45 17.26 -10.62
N MET A 225 10.28 16.95 -11.17
CA MET A 225 9.15 16.39 -10.41
C MET A 225 9.42 14.96 -9.92
N LYS A 226 10.12 14.13 -10.73
CA LYS A 226 10.57 12.79 -10.33
C LYS A 226 11.59 12.87 -9.20
N GLU A 227 12.59 13.74 -9.33
CA GLU A 227 13.59 13.99 -8.28
C GLU A 227 12.93 14.43 -6.96
N GLU A 228 11.96 15.34 -7.02
CA GLU A 228 11.23 15.81 -5.85
C GLU A 228 10.38 14.69 -5.21
N ALA A 229 9.66 13.91 -6.02
CA ALA A 229 8.90 12.75 -5.56
C ALA A 229 9.79 11.75 -4.82
N HIS A 230 10.95 11.43 -5.41
CA HIS A 230 11.95 10.56 -4.80
C HIS A 230 12.49 11.14 -3.49
N ALA A 231 12.87 12.42 -3.49
CA ALA A 231 13.39 13.10 -2.31
C ALA A 231 12.41 13.09 -1.13
N ILE A 232 11.11 13.26 -1.37
CA ILE A 232 10.08 13.21 -0.32
C ILE A 232 9.94 11.79 0.26
N VAL A 233 9.88 10.77 -0.60
CA VAL A 233 9.81 9.37 -0.17
C VAL A 233 11.06 8.99 0.64
N MET A 234 12.24 9.41 0.18
CA MET A 234 13.50 9.16 0.88
C MET A 234 13.59 9.93 2.21
N LYS A 235 13.11 11.17 2.26
CA LYS A 235 13.04 11.95 3.51
C LYS A 235 12.14 11.29 4.55
N PHE A 236 10.97 10.81 4.13
CA PHE A 236 10.07 10.05 5.00
C PHE A 236 10.74 8.78 5.54
N THR A 237 11.38 8.02 4.65
CA THR A 237 12.06 6.78 5.00
C THR A 237 13.21 7.03 5.97
N LYS A 238 14.03 8.05 5.72
CA LYS A 238 15.16 8.41 6.58
C LYS A 238 14.71 8.93 7.95
N TYR A 239 13.69 9.80 7.99
CA TYR A 239 13.18 10.37 9.23
C TYR A 239 12.56 9.31 10.14
N ASN A 240 11.81 8.38 9.55
CA ASN A 240 11.12 7.36 10.33
C ASN A 240 11.93 6.08 10.52
N ARG A 241 13.12 5.95 9.91
CA ARG A 241 13.94 4.74 9.97
C ARG A 241 14.17 4.23 11.39
N GLU A 242 14.57 5.10 12.31
CA GLU A 242 14.83 4.68 13.69
C GLU A 242 13.54 4.22 14.41
N ASN A 243 12.42 4.89 14.13
CA ASN A 243 11.13 4.49 14.68
C ASN A 243 10.70 3.13 14.10
N PHE A 244 10.92 2.93 12.81
CA PHE A 244 10.67 1.67 12.13
C PHE A 244 11.53 0.53 12.68
N GLU A 245 12.82 0.75 12.87
CA GLU A 245 13.73 -0.24 13.48
C GLU A 245 13.26 -0.59 14.91
N LYS A 246 12.88 0.40 15.72
CA LYS A 246 12.30 0.16 17.07
C LYS A 246 11.00 -0.63 17.03
N LEU A 247 10.12 -0.37 16.07
CA LEU A 247 8.85 -1.09 15.91
C LEU A 247 9.10 -2.55 15.48
N VAL A 248 10.04 -2.77 14.57
CA VAL A 248 10.45 -4.12 14.14
C VAL A 248 11.04 -4.89 15.33
N ASP A 249 11.91 -4.27 16.12
CA ASP A 249 12.52 -4.91 17.29
C ASP A 249 11.49 -5.23 18.39
N LYS A 250 10.52 -4.33 18.61
CA LYS A 250 9.53 -4.46 19.69
C LYS A 250 8.36 -5.39 19.35
N PHE A 251 7.88 -5.34 18.12
CA PHE A 251 6.67 -6.04 17.70
C PHE A 251 6.93 -7.16 16.68
N GLY A 252 8.14 -7.25 16.12
CA GLY A 252 8.47 -8.19 15.03
C GLY A 252 7.82 -7.82 13.69
N ILE A 253 7.18 -6.66 13.59
CA ILE A 253 6.34 -6.29 12.45
C ILE A 253 7.04 -5.23 11.63
N CYS A 254 7.50 -5.64 10.44
CA CYS A 254 7.99 -4.72 9.40
C CYS A 254 6.86 -4.22 8.48
N GLU A 255 5.64 -4.76 8.61
CA GLU A 255 4.56 -4.49 7.67
C GLU A 255 3.94 -3.10 7.83
N HIS A 256 3.81 -2.57 9.04
CA HIS A 256 3.27 -1.22 9.24
C HIS A 256 4.14 -0.15 8.58
N THR A 257 5.45 -0.21 8.81
CA THR A 257 6.47 0.60 8.12
C THR A 257 6.36 0.47 6.60
N TYR A 258 6.33 -0.77 6.12
CA TYR A 258 6.24 -1.07 4.69
C TYR A 258 4.96 -0.53 4.08
N LEU A 259 3.82 -0.68 4.77
CA LEU A 259 2.52 -0.19 4.33
C LEU A 259 2.48 1.33 4.32
N ALA A 260 3.03 2.00 5.32
CA ALA A 260 3.10 3.47 5.36
C ALA A 260 3.96 4.02 4.21
N HIS A 261 5.15 3.45 4.01
CA HIS A 261 6.04 3.79 2.90
C HIS A 261 5.40 3.51 1.53
N THR A 262 4.87 2.31 1.33
CA THR A 262 4.24 1.89 0.07
C THR A 262 3.00 2.72 -0.24
N LYS A 263 2.19 3.05 0.78
CA LYS A 263 1.02 3.92 0.64
C LYS A 263 1.43 5.35 0.27
N LEU A 264 2.45 5.91 0.94
CA LEU A 264 2.98 7.23 0.60
C LEU A 264 3.50 7.25 -0.83
N LYS A 265 4.34 6.27 -1.21
CA LYS A 265 4.88 6.13 -2.56
C LYS A 265 3.78 6.01 -3.61
N ALA A 266 2.80 5.14 -3.41
CA ALA A 266 1.69 4.97 -4.35
C ALA A 266 0.89 6.25 -4.57
N GLU A 267 0.61 7.01 -3.49
CA GLU A 267 -0.14 8.27 -3.60
C GLU A 267 0.70 9.38 -4.25
N ILE A 268 2.00 9.50 -3.91
CA ILE A 268 2.93 10.44 -4.57
C ILE A 268 3.02 10.12 -6.07
N MET A 269 3.20 8.85 -6.42
CA MET A 269 3.24 8.42 -7.82
C MET A 269 1.94 8.73 -8.56
N GLY A 270 0.78 8.62 -7.89
CA GLY A 270 -0.51 9.01 -8.46
C GLY A 270 -0.63 10.49 -8.81
N TYR A 271 -0.02 11.38 -8.01
CA TYR A 271 0.04 12.82 -8.34
C TYR A 271 1.07 13.10 -9.44
N LEU A 272 2.24 12.47 -9.36
CA LEU A 272 3.31 12.62 -10.35
C LEU A 272 2.85 12.18 -11.75
N GLU A 273 2.13 11.05 -11.83
CA GLU A 273 1.61 10.51 -13.09
C GLU A 273 0.67 11.50 -13.78
N GLN A 274 -0.14 12.26 -13.04
CA GLN A 274 -0.99 13.29 -13.62
C GLN A 274 -0.17 14.41 -14.28
N VAL A 275 0.91 14.85 -13.62
CA VAL A 275 1.81 15.87 -14.18
C VAL A 275 2.51 15.34 -15.42
N ILE A 276 3.02 14.10 -15.36
CA ILE A 276 3.69 13.44 -16.49
C ILE A 276 2.73 13.33 -17.68
N GLN A 277 1.49 12.90 -17.48
CA GLN A 277 0.52 12.73 -18.55
C GLN A 277 0.21 14.06 -19.25
N ILE A 278 -0.05 15.12 -18.48
CA ILE A 278 -0.38 16.43 -19.03
C ILE A 278 0.83 17.06 -19.74
N ALA A 279 2.02 16.97 -19.13
CA ALA A 279 3.26 17.42 -19.77
C ALA A 279 3.53 16.65 -21.06
N GLN A 280 3.38 15.33 -21.08
CA GLN A 280 3.55 14.51 -22.28
C GLN A 280 2.53 14.84 -23.36
N GLN A 281 1.26 15.05 -23.02
CA GLN A 281 0.25 15.49 -23.99
C GLN A 281 0.64 16.83 -24.62
N LYS A 282 1.16 17.76 -23.81
CA LYS A 282 1.63 19.05 -24.32
C LYS A 282 2.86 18.92 -25.23
N MET A 283 3.72 17.93 -24.97
CA MET A 283 4.85 17.63 -25.84
C MET A 283 4.48 16.83 -27.10
N GLN A 284 3.33 16.15 -27.17
CA GLN A 284 2.96 15.31 -28.32
C GLN A 284 2.78 16.09 -29.62
N THR A 285 2.40 17.37 -29.53
CA THR A 285 2.29 18.25 -30.70
C THR A 285 3.65 18.59 -31.29
N TYR A 286 4.73 18.44 -30.52
CA TYR A 286 6.08 18.72 -30.98
C TYR A 286 6.58 17.65 -31.95
N LYS A 287 6.96 18.08 -33.15
CA LYS A 287 7.41 17.19 -34.24
C LYS A 287 8.56 16.26 -33.84
N TYR A 288 9.48 16.71 -32.99
CA TYR A 288 10.63 15.91 -32.54
C TYR A 288 10.40 15.28 -31.15
N HIS A 289 9.14 15.05 -30.77
CA HIS A 289 8.84 14.28 -29.58
C HIS A 289 9.25 12.80 -29.74
N VAL A 290 9.70 12.16 -28.65
CA VAL A 290 10.21 10.77 -28.67
C VAL A 290 9.23 9.77 -29.30
N TYR A 291 7.92 9.96 -29.11
CA TYR A 291 6.88 9.11 -29.71
C TYR A 291 6.83 9.16 -31.24
N ASN A 292 7.26 10.27 -31.87
CA ASN A 292 7.32 10.36 -33.32
C ASN A 292 8.50 9.57 -33.90
N PHE A 293 9.44 9.18 -33.05
CA PHE A 293 10.59 8.36 -33.40
C PHE A 293 10.41 6.89 -33.07
N ILE A 294 9.26 6.47 -32.53
CA ILE A 294 9.01 5.07 -32.24
C ILE A 294 7.92 4.57 -33.18
N LYS A 295 8.22 3.53 -33.97
CA LYS A 295 7.27 2.93 -34.90
C LYS A 295 7.30 1.41 -34.83
N GLN A 296 6.19 0.77 -35.18
CA GLN A 296 6.11 -0.69 -35.25
C GLN A 296 6.36 -1.17 -36.67
N CYS A 297 7.17 -2.23 -36.80
CA CYS A 297 7.35 -2.89 -38.09
C CYS A 297 6.06 -3.65 -38.49
N PRO A 298 5.47 -3.39 -39.66
CA PRO A 298 4.22 -4.03 -40.08
C PRO A 298 4.38 -5.52 -40.41
N HIS A 299 5.62 -6.00 -40.55
CA HIS A 299 5.89 -7.38 -40.96
C HIS A 299 6.18 -8.33 -39.81
N CYS A 300 6.77 -7.85 -38.72
CA CYS A 300 7.14 -8.68 -37.57
C CYS A 300 6.66 -8.15 -36.22
N GLY A 301 5.99 -6.99 -36.19
CA GLY A 301 5.44 -6.41 -34.96
C GLY A 301 6.48 -5.83 -33.99
N LEU A 302 7.78 -5.89 -34.32
CA LEU A 302 8.82 -5.30 -33.48
C LEU A 302 8.73 -3.78 -33.46
N ILE A 303 8.93 -3.21 -32.27
CA ILE A 303 8.97 -1.77 -32.03
C ILE A 303 10.39 -1.27 -32.26
N TRP A 304 10.51 -0.24 -33.08
CA TRP A 304 11.77 0.35 -33.50
C TRP A 304 11.86 1.80 -33.08
N PHE A 305 13.09 2.23 -32.79
CA PHE A 305 13.44 3.63 -32.58
C PHE A 305 14.10 4.17 -33.86
N LYS A 306 13.77 5.40 -34.26
CA LYS A 306 14.34 6.06 -35.44
C LYS A 306 15.82 6.32 -35.19
N VAL A 307 16.65 5.90 -36.13
CA VAL A 307 18.10 6.14 -36.15
C VAL A 307 18.51 6.78 -37.48
N ALA A 308 19.78 7.16 -37.64
CA ALA A 308 20.22 7.89 -38.84
C ALA A 308 20.00 7.08 -40.11
N GLY A 309 19.56 7.75 -41.18
CA GLY A 309 19.32 7.11 -42.48
C GLY A 309 17.98 6.36 -42.57
N CYS A 310 17.19 6.27 -41.50
CA CYS A 310 15.84 5.70 -41.55
C CYS A 310 14.77 6.66 -42.09
N GLU A 311 15.10 7.81 -42.67
CA GLU A 311 14.06 8.75 -43.16
C GLU A 311 13.32 8.28 -44.42
N ASN A 312 13.95 7.37 -45.17
CA ASN A 312 13.43 6.84 -46.43
C ASN A 312 13.17 5.33 -46.28
N ILE A 313 13.19 4.61 -47.41
CA ILE A 313 13.11 3.15 -47.44
C ILE A 313 14.34 2.57 -46.72
N THR A 314 14.11 1.86 -45.62
CA THR A 314 15.12 1.13 -44.83
C THR A 314 14.68 -0.33 -44.67
N LYS A 315 15.51 -1.22 -44.13
CA LYS A 315 15.13 -2.60 -43.81
C LYS A 315 15.03 -2.82 -42.31
N CYS A 316 14.03 -3.60 -41.89
CA CYS A 316 13.86 -3.96 -40.47
C CYS A 316 15.08 -4.73 -39.94
N GLY A 317 15.81 -4.15 -38.99
CA GLY A 317 17.04 -4.72 -38.41
C GLY A 317 18.34 -4.28 -39.08
N GLU A 318 18.27 -3.36 -40.05
CA GLU A 318 19.45 -2.78 -40.69
C GLU A 318 20.12 -1.76 -39.76
N LYS A 319 21.45 -1.85 -39.65
CA LYS A 319 22.23 -0.96 -38.79
C LYS A 319 22.45 0.38 -39.50
N PRO A 320 22.20 1.51 -38.84
CA PRO A 320 22.61 2.81 -39.36
C PRO A 320 24.15 2.91 -39.35
N ASN A 321 24.72 3.59 -40.35
CA ASN A 321 26.16 3.81 -40.41
C ASN A 321 26.64 4.83 -39.37
N GLU A 322 25.75 5.70 -38.90
CA GLU A 322 26.03 6.80 -37.99
C GLU A 322 24.87 6.97 -37.01
N ASP A 323 25.12 7.58 -35.85
CA ASP A 323 24.05 8.02 -34.96
C ASP A 323 23.43 9.31 -35.52
N ASP A 324 22.12 9.47 -35.40
CA ASP A 324 21.45 10.65 -35.93
C ASP A 324 21.81 11.85 -35.04
N GLU A 325 22.34 12.92 -35.66
CA GLU A 325 22.81 14.13 -34.96
C GLU A 325 21.72 14.74 -34.07
N GLN A 326 20.44 14.54 -34.42
CA GLN A 326 19.29 14.99 -33.62
C GLN A 326 19.18 14.28 -32.27
N PHE A 327 19.85 13.12 -32.09
CA PHE A 327 19.86 12.33 -30.86
C PHE A 327 21.19 12.39 -30.11
N GLN A 328 22.14 13.21 -30.58
CA GLN A 328 23.31 13.48 -29.75
C GLN A 328 22.86 14.16 -28.45
N PRO A 329 23.39 13.72 -27.29
CA PRO A 329 23.04 14.32 -26.00
C PRO A 329 23.22 15.83 -26.06
N GLN A 330 22.12 16.56 -26.09
CA GLN A 330 22.17 18.02 -26.04
C GLN A 330 22.45 18.43 -24.59
N PRO A 331 23.27 19.47 -24.38
CA PRO A 331 23.53 19.95 -23.04
C PRO A 331 22.24 20.51 -22.45
N LYS A 332 22.00 20.21 -21.17
CA LYS A 332 20.81 20.63 -20.42
C LYS A 332 20.63 22.15 -20.52
N LYS A 333 19.46 22.60 -21.01
CA LYS A 333 19.15 24.02 -21.24
C LYS A 333 18.36 24.68 -20.12
N TYR A 334 17.60 23.89 -19.36
CA TYR A 334 16.79 24.41 -18.26
C TYR A 334 17.17 23.74 -16.96
N LYS A 335 17.08 24.48 -15.87
CA LYS A 335 17.09 23.95 -14.51
C LYS A 335 15.80 24.39 -13.85
N ILE A 336 15.11 23.44 -13.22
CA ILE A 336 13.86 23.71 -12.52
C ILE A 336 14.10 23.51 -11.02
N GLU A 337 13.67 24.48 -10.23
CA GLU A 337 13.76 24.42 -8.76
C GLU A 337 12.41 24.77 -8.14
N PHE A 338 12.07 24.07 -7.06
CA PHE A 338 10.88 24.35 -6.25
C PHE A 338 11.25 25.21 -5.04
N LYS A 339 10.72 26.44 -4.97
CA LYS A 339 10.81 27.28 -3.76
C LYS A 339 9.47 27.24 -3.03
N GLY A 340 9.35 26.31 -2.10
CA GLY A 340 8.06 26.01 -1.46
C GLY A 340 7.13 25.34 -2.47
N PHE A 341 6.01 26.00 -2.80
CA PHE A 341 5.05 25.52 -3.80
C PHE A 341 5.22 26.19 -5.16
N ASP A 342 6.10 27.19 -5.25
CA ASP A 342 6.36 27.92 -6.48
C ASP A 342 7.46 27.26 -7.29
N LEU A 343 7.28 27.28 -8.61
CA LEU A 343 8.20 26.72 -9.59
C LEU A 343 9.07 27.83 -10.18
N GLN A 344 10.39 27.66 -10.17
CA GLN A 344 11.34 28.56 -10.80
C GLN A 344 12.08 27.85 -11.92
N VAL A 345 12.12 28.50 -13.09
CA VAL A 345 12.82 28.01 -14.28
C VAL A 345 14.03 28.89 -14.53
N PHE A 346 15.20 28.27 -14.67
CA PHE A 346 16.46 28.93 -15.01
C PHE A 346 16.94 28.43 -16.37
N LYS A 347 17.08 29.35 -17.34
CA LYS A 347 17.73 29.04 -18.62
C LYS A 347 19.25 29.04 -18.41
N LEU A 348 19.89 27.90 -18.68
CA LEU A 348 21.32 27.72 -18.55
C LEU A 348 22.00 28.28 -19.82
N THR A 349 22.91 29.23 -19.64
CA THR A 349 23.64 29.89 -20.74
C THR A 349 25.01 29.28 -21.02
N ASN A 350 25.55 28.50 -20.07
CA ASN A 350 26.86 27.87 -20.19
C ASN A 350 26.72 26.35 -20.25
N PHE A 351 26.88 25.81 -21.45
CA PHE A 351 26.80 24.38 -21.72
C PHE A 351 28.16 23.73 -21.50
N GLY A 352 28.34 23.05 -20.37
CA GLY A 352 29.44 22.08 -20.25
C GLY A 352 29.13 20.90 -21.18
N GLN A 353 29.92 20.70 -22.23
CA GLN A 353 29.84 19.52 -23.08
C GLN A 353 30.09 18.27 -22.22
N SER A 354 29.03 17.58 -21.81
CA SER A 354 29.15 16.29 -21.16
C SER A 354 29.25 15.22 -22.25
N THR A 355 30.48 14.92 -22.65
CA THR A 355 30.80 13.86 -23.62
C THR A 355 30.72 12.48 -22.95
N ILE A 356 29.53 12.08 -22.49
CA ILE A 356 29.29 10.68 -22.13
C ILE A 356 28.76 9.99 -23.38
N ARG A 357 29.67 9.49 -24.23
CA ARG A 357 29.32 8.52 -25.27
C ARG A 357 29.19 7.15 -24.60
N PRO A 358 28.00 6.53 -24.51
CA PRO A 358 27.90 5.15 -24.08
C PRO A 358 28.63 4.28 -25.10
N GLN A 359 29.67 3.56 -24.67
CA GLN A 359 30.26 2.50 -25.46
C GLN A 359 29.27 1.33 -25.52
N ILE A 360 28.47 1.28 -26.58
CA ILE A 360 27.60 0.13 -26.83
C ILE A 360 28.50 -1.02 -27.28
N ASN A 361 28.72 -1.99 -26.39
CA ASN A 361 29.39 -3.24 -26.74
C ASN A 361 28.61 -3.93 -27.86
N GLN A 362 29.26 -4.06 -29.02
CA GLN A 362 28.66 -4.62 -30.23
C GLN A 362 28.37 -6.11 -30.01
N THR A 363 27.11 -6.45 -29.74
CA THR A 363 26.62 -7.82 -29.84
C THR A 363 26.06 -8.03 -31.25
N THR A 364 26.36 -9.17 -31.87
CA THR A 364 26.13 -9.47 -33.28
C THR A 364 24.70 -9.94 -33.61
N ASP A 365 23.83 -10.08 -32.61
CA ASP A 365 22.46 -10.59 -32.78
C ASP A 365 21.46 -9.45 -32.98
N TYR A 366 21.38 -8.94 -34.21
CA TYR A 366 20.37 -7.97 -34.59
C TYR A 366 19.02 -8.65 -34.82
N LYS A 367 18.00 -8.23 -34.07
CA LYS A 367 16.63 -8.73 -34.22
C LYS A 367 15.89 -7.91 -35.28
N GLY A 368 15.54 -8.52 -36.42
CA GLY A 368 14.72 -7.87 -37.46
C GLY A 368 14.28 -8.86 -38.53
N CYS A 369 13.24 -8.53 -39.31
CA CYS A 369 12.76 -9.41 -40.37
C CYS A 369 13.42 -9.15 -41.74
N GLY A 370 14.28 -8.13 -41.86
CA GLY A 370 15.01 -7.79 -43.08
C GLY A 370 14.16 -7.21 -44.22
N LYS A 371 12.83 -7.13 -44.06
CA LYS A 371 11.94 -6.56 -45.08
C LYS A 371 12.06 -5.04 -45.15
N GLN A 372 11.92 -4.51 -46.35
CA GLN A 372 11.89 -3.08 -46.60
C GLN A 372 10.67 -2.42 -45.96
N LEU A 373 10.86 -1.23 -45.42
CA LEU A 373 9.84 -0.39 -44.84
C LEU A 373 10.15 1.06 -45.16
N ASP A 374 9.14 1.82 -45.58
CA ASP A 374 9.21 3.27 -45.67
C ASP A 374 8.82 3.85 -44.31
N TRP A 375 9.84 4.22 -43.52
CA TRP A 375 9.64 4.73 -42.17
C TRP A 375 8.72 5.94 -42.12
N LYS A 376 8.83 6.86 -43.10
CA LYS A 376 8.05 8.10 -43.11
C LYS A 376 6.56 7.82 -43.26
N SER A 377 6.23 6.82 -44.08
CA SER A 377 4.85 6.38 -44.33
C SER A 377 4.22 5.58 -43.18
N LEU A 378 5.03 5.01 -42.28
CA LEU A 378 4.50 4.20 -41.19
C LEU A 378 3.66 5.05 -40.22
N PRO A 379 2.50 4.55 -39.77
CA PRO A 379 1.68 5.24 -38.79
C PRO A 379 2.41 5.35 -37.44
N PRO A 380 2.04 6.33 -36.61
CA PRO A 380 2.44 6.33 -35.20
C PRO A 380 1.92 5.05 -34.50
N LEU A 381 2.56 4.68 -33.39
CA LEU A 381 2.11 3.56 -32.56
C LEU A 381 0.66 3.76 -32.09
N SER A 382 -0.09 2.67 -31.95
CA SER A 382 -1.41 2.72 -31.31
C SER A 382 -1.29 3.13 -29.84
N GLU A 383 -2.34 3.77 -29.31
CA GLU A 383 -2.36 4.24 -27.92
C GLU A 383 -2.12 3.11 -26.91
N ASP A 384 -2.63 1.90 -27.20
CA ASP A 384 -2.43 0.72 -26.34
C ASP A 384 -0.94 0.33 -26.22
N ILE A 385 -0.21 0.32 -27.35
CA ILE A 385 1.22 0.01 -27.36
C ILE A 385 2.01 1.13 -26.67
N VAL A 386 1.65 2.39 -26.91
CA VAL A 386 2.27 3.52 -26.22
C VAL A 386 2.07 3.43 -24.70
N LYS A 387 0.87 3.06 -24.26
CA LYS A 387 0.55 2.84 -22.84
C LYS A 387 1.36 1.69 -22.25
N GLU A 388 1.54 0.60 -22.98
CA GLU A 388 2.40 -0.51 -22.58
C GLU A 388 3.86 -0.06 -22.44
N LEU A 389 4.40 0.66 -23.43
CA LEU A 389 5.77 1.20 -23.38
C LEU A 389 5.97 2.16 -22.19
N LYS A 390 4.99 3.02 -21.88
CA LYS A 390 5.01 3.89 -20.69
C LYS A 390 5.12 3.06 -19.40
N ASN A 391 4.35 1.98 -19.30
CA ASN A 391 4.35 1.13 -18.12
C ASN A 391 5.66 0.34 -17.93
N THR A 392 6.40 0.07 -19.01
CA THR A 392 7.69 -0.64 -18.92
C THR A 392 8.84 0.22 -18.40
N GLY A 393 8.66 1.55 -18.29
CA GLY A 393 9.75 2.48 -17.95
C GLY A 393 10.81 2.62 -19.04
N PHE A 394 10.64 1.98 -20.20
CA PHE A 394 11.58 2.04 -21.32
C PHE A 394 11.81 3.47 -21.82
N LEU A 395 10.76 4.29 -21.80
CA LEU A 395 10.85 5.69 -22.23
C LEU A 395 11.62 6.55 -21.23
N ASP A 396 11.54 6.22 -19.95
CA ASP A 396 12.35 6.86 -18.93
C ASP A 396 13.83 6.57 -19.18
N VAL A 397 14.18 5.33 -19.54
CA VAL A 397 15.54 4.92 -19.92
C VAL A 397 16.05 5.64 -21.16
N LEU A 398 15.20 5.85 -22.18
CA LEU A 398 15.58 6.61 -23.38
C LEU A 398 15.78 8.11 -23.08
N SER A 399 15.10 8.62 -22.06
CA SER A 399 15.10 10.04 -21.69
C SER A 399 16.11 10.40 -20.59
N MET A 400 16.75 9.40 -19.97
CA MET A 400 17.71 9.56 -18.88
C MET A 400 19.15 9.29 -19.34
N LEU A 401 20.00 10.30 -19.13
CA LEU A 401 21.42 10.04 -18.83
C LEU A 401 21.47 9.15 -17.58
N TYR A 402 22.13 7.99 -17.68
CA TYR A 402 22.33 7.01 -16.60
C TYR A 402 22.30 7.64 -15.20
N ASP A 403 21.24 7.34 -14.46
CA ASP A 403 21.02 7.91 -13.15
C ASP A 403 22.09 7.41 -12.16
N LYS A 404 22.71 8.34 -11.42
CA LYS A 404 23.69 8.01 -10.37
C LYS A 404 23.02 7.34 -9.16
N ASP A 405 21.69 7.27 -9.15
CA ASP A 405 20.84 6.68 -8.12
C ASP A 405 20.81 5.15 -8.09
N SER A 406 21.58 4.46 -8.95
CA SER A 406 21.77 2.99 -8.83
C SER A 406 22.26 2.55 -7.44
N LYS A 407 22.98 3.41 -6.72
CA LYS A 407 23.41 3.13 -5.34
C LYS A 407 22.27 3.12 -4.34
N ASP A 408 21.25 3.95 -4.54
CA ASP A 408 20.11 4.03 -3.64
C ASP A 408 19.14 2.87 -3.87
N ILE A 409 18.93 2.46 -5.12
CA ILE A 409 18.23 1.19 -5.44
C ILE A 409 18.94 0.01 -4.78
N VAL A 410 20.27 -0.09 -4.91
CA VAL A 410 21.08 -1.15 -4.29
C VAL A 410 21.03 -1.09 -2.75
N ASN A 411 20.99 0.11 -2.16
CA ASN A 411 20.86 0.28 -0.72
C ASN A 411 19.46 -0.09 -0.23
N GLU A 412 18.41 0.22 -1.00
CA GLU A 412 17.03 -0.20 -0.73
C GLU A 412 16.93 -1.72 -0.81
N GLU A 413 17.44 -2.36 -1.86
CA GLU A 413 17.52 -3.82 -1.99
C GLU A 413 18.26 -4.47 -0.82
N LYS A 414 19.40 -3.91 -0.40
CA LYS A 414 20.15 -4.40 0.77
C LYS A 414 19.36 -4.26 2.06
N TYR A 415 18.63 -3.15 2.23
CA TYR A 415 17.75 -2.96 3.38
C TYR A 415 16.64 -4.02 3.38
N TRP A 416 15.98 -4.26 2.23
CA TRP A 416 14.95 -5.27 2.09
C TRP A 416 15.46 -6.69 2.33
N GLN A 417 16.64 -7.04 1.81
CA GLN A 417 17.30 -8.31 2.11
C GLN A 417 17.58 -8.48 3.60
N LYS A 418 17.96 -7.42 4.31
CA LYS A 418 18.17 -7.45 5.76
C LYS A 418 16.86 -7.73 6.51
N ILE A 419 15.77 -7.09 6.11
CA ILE A 419 14.43 -7.34 6.67
C ILE A 419 13.99 -8.79 6.44
N ASP A 420 14.12 -9.32 5.22
CA ASP A 420 13.72 -10.69 4.92
C ASP A 420 14.55 -11.72 5.69
N ASN A 421 15.86 -11.47 5.86
CA ASN A 421 16.71 -12.28 6.71
C ASN A 421 16.26 -12.26 8.17
N GLN A 422 15.86 -11.09 8.70
CA GLN A 422 15.32 -10.99 10.06
C GLN A 422 14.00 -11.76 10.23
N LYS A 423 13.08 -11.67 9.26
CA LYS A 423 11.84 -12.47 9.24
C LYS A 423 12.14 -13.97 9.24
N LYS A 424 13.11 -14.40 8.43
CA LYS A 424 13.53 -15.80 8.36
C LYS A 424 14.09 -16.28 9.70
N ILE A 425 14.97 -15.50 10.33
CA ILE A 425 15.53 -15.81 11.65
C ILE A 425 14.43 -15.89 12.73
N GLN A 426 13.46 -14.97 12.73
CA GLN A 426 12.32 -15.05 13.67
C GLN A 426 11.48 -16.29 13.44
N THR A 427 11.19 -16.63 12.18
CA THR A 427 10.43 -17.83 11.81
C THR A 427 11.15 -19.10 12.28
N GLU A 428 12.47 -19.18 12.07
CA GLU A 428 13.30 -20.30 12.55
C GLU A 428 13.29 -20.40 14.09
N LYS A 429 13.35 -19.28 14.80
CA LYS A 429 13.25 -19.25 16.28
C LYS A 429 11.89 -19.76 16.77
N VAL A 430 10.80 -19.34 16.15
CA VAL A 430 9.43 -19.78 16.50
C VAL A 430 9.27 -21.27 16.22
N ASN A 431 9.73 -21.75 15.06
CA ASN A 431 9.68 -23.17 14.72
C ASN A 431 10.47 -24.02 15.72
N LYS A 432 11.66 -23.58 16.11
CA LYS A 432 12.46 -24.25 17.14
C LYS A 432 11.77 -24.30 18.50
N GLN A 433 11.10 -23.21 18.91
CA GLN A 433 10.30 -23.20 20.13
C GLN A 433 9.14 -24.21 20.07
N ILE A 434 8.45 -24.28 18.94
CA ILE A 434 7.37 -25.25 18.70
C ILE A 434 7.91 -26.69 18.78
N GLU A 435 9.05 -26.98 18.16
CA GLU A 435 9.70 -28.30 18.23
C GLU A 435 10.08 -28.66 19.67
N ASP A 436 10.67 -27.73 20.42
CA ASP A 436 11.05 -27.93 21.82
C ASP A 436 9.82 -28.19 22.71
N GLU A 437 8.70 -27.49 22.48
CA GLU A 437 7.44 -27.73 23.18
C GLU A 437 6.83 -29.08 22.83
N ASN A 438 6.82 -29.46 21.55
CA ASN A 438 6.35 -30.77 21.10
C ASN A 438 7.19 -31.91 21.71
N ASN A 439 8.51 -31.76 21.73
CA ASN A 439 9.43 -32.72 22.35
C ASN A 439 9.19 -32.83 23.87
N LYS A 440 8.95 -31.70 24.55
CA LYS A 440 8.58 -31.69 25.97
C LYS A 440 7.24 -32.40 26.22
N GLN A 441 6.25 -32.19 25.36
CA GLN A 441 4.96 -32.89 25.46
C GLN A 441 5.10 -34.39 25.24
N GLN A 442 5.83 -34.82 24.21
CA GLN A 442 6.11 -36.24 23.96
C GLN A 442 6.79 -36.90 25.17
N ARG A 443 7.80 -36.26 25.78
CA ARG A 443 8.45 -36.76 27.00
C ARG A 443 7.49 -36.89 28.18
N ARG A 444 6.51 -35.98 28.31
CA ARG A 444 5.46 -36.07 29.34
C ARG A 444 4.53 -37.25 29.09
N PHE A 445 4.13 -37.48 27.83
CA PHE A 445 3.32 -38.64 27.45
C PHE A 445 4.05 -39.96 27.69
N SER A 446 5.34 -40.07 27.33
CA SER A 446 6.13 -41.27 27.60
C SER A 446 6.25 -41.58 29.11
N LYS A 447 6.44 -40.56 29.95
CA LYS A 447 6.49 -40.74 31.41
C LYS A 447 5.15 -41.21 31.99
N LEU A 448 4.04 -40.67 31.50
CA LEU A 448 2.69 -41.10 31.89
C LEU A 448 2.41 -42.54 31.47
N ALA A 449 2.82 -42.94 30.26
CA ALA A 449 2.68 -44.32 29.80
C ALA A 449 3.43 -45.32 30.69
N CYS A 450 4.68 -45.02 31.07
CA CYS A 450 5.48 -45.85 31.97
C CYS A 450 4.96 -45.92 33.42
N SER A 451 4.05 -45.03 33.83
CA SER A 451 3.50 -45.04 35.20
C SER A 451 2.13 -45.73 35.29
N ILE A 452 1.56 -46.11 34.15
CA ILE A 452 0.30 -46.86 34.05
C ILE A 452 0.56 -48.37 33.83
N SER A 453 1.72 -48.70 33.27
CA SER A 453 2.30 -50.06 33.22
C SER A 453 3.03 -50.39 34.51
#